data_AF-A0A6A5R2L5-F1
#
_entry.id   AF-A0A6A5R2L5-F1
#
_cell.length_a   1.000
_cell.length_b   1.000
_cell.length_c   1.000
_cell.angle_alpha   90.00
_cell.angle_beta   90.00
_cell.angle_gamma   90.00
#
_symmetry.space_group_name_H-M   'P 1'
#
loop_
_entity.id
_entity.type
_entity.pdbx_description
1 polymer ?
#
loop_
_entity_poly.entity_id
_entity_poly.type
_entity_poly.pdbx_seq_one_letter_code
_entity_poly.pdbx_strand_id
1 'polypeptide(L)'
;MRVLEFLASIVFLLCTGVLSTNVSVPTAPALEYMYTAFADCKAGIFTAQTAKGLRTAIPIVGGNFTGPRLNGKILNLGADWGLTDPQTGIFSADTRYNLQTEDGANIYIQTSGSIQPDKKLHLRLVFETGDKEYYWLNFVTAVGFLQPIVVYEDGSYTLRIDVWNLANEYKNTTFVNGTTY
;
A
#
# COMPACT_ATOMS: atom_id res chain seq x y z
N MET A 1 -77.15 26.17 -20.46
CA MET A 1 -75.80 26.11 -21.05
C MET A 1 -74.91 27.12 -20.33
N ARG A 2 -74.21 26.70 -19.27
CA ARG A 2 -73.12 27.43 -18.63
C ARG A 2 -72.13 26.39 -18.11
N VAL A 3 -70.92 26.44 -18.67
CA VAL A 3 -69.78 25.57 -18.37
C VAL A 3 -69.15 26.05 -17.07
N LEU A 4 -68.87 25.12 -16.15
CA LEU A 4 -68.18 25.39 -14.88
C LEU A 4 -66.78 24.73 -14.98
N GLU A 5 -65.73 25.55 -15.06
CA GLU A 5 -64.35 25.09 -15.08
C GLU A 5 -63.86 24.83 -13.64
N PHE A 6 -63.37 23.60 -13.39
CA PHE A 6 -62.71 23.21 -12.15
C PHE A 6 -61.20 23.44 -12.30
N LEU A 7 -60.63 24.36 -11.51
CA LEU A 7 -59.19 24.51 -11.33
C LEU A 7 -58.70 23.49 -10.29
N ALA A 8 -57.86 22.54 -10.71
CA ALA A 8 -57.15 21.62 -9.83
C ALA A 8 -55.85 22.27 -9.33
N SER A 9 -55.81 22.64 -8.05
CA SER A 9 -54.57 23.10 -7.39
C SER A 9 -53.71 21.89 -7.02
N ILE A 10 -52.60 21.69 -7.73
CA ILE A 10 -51.53 20.76 -7.33
C ILE A 10 -50.69 21.45 -6.25
N VAL A 11 -50.78 20.95 -5.01
CA VAL A 11 -49.90 21.36 -3.92
C VAL A 11 -48.58 20.60 -4.07
N PHE A 12 -47.54 21.30 -4.53
CA PHE A 12 -46.15 20.79 -4.46
C PHE A 12 -45.69 20.81 -3.01
N LEU A 13 -45.65 19.65 -2.36
CA LEU A 13 -45.06 19.50 -1.03
C LEU A 13 -43.53 19.56 -1.16
N LEU A 14 -42.96 20.76 -1.03
CA LEU A 14 -41.51 20.95 -0.88
C LEU A 14 -41.08 20.31 0.44
N CYS A 15 -40.52 19.10 0.36
CA CYS A 15 -39.81 18.48 1.48
C CYS A 15 -38.51 19.28 1.71
N THR A 16 -38.56 20.28 2.59
CA THR A 16 -37.34 20.95 3.10
C THR A 16 -36.71 20.04 4.15
N GLY A 17 -36.06 18.97 3.69
CA GLY A 17 -35.21 18.16 4.54
C GLY A 17 -33.98 18.97 4.93
N VAL A 18 -33.94 19.49 6.16
CA VAL A 18 -32.73 20.07 6.74
C VAL A 18 -31.78 18.90 6.99
N LEU A 19 -30.68 18.81 6.25
CA LEU A 19 -29.63 17.82 6.51
C LEU A 19 -29.05 18.09 7.91
N SER A 20 -29.11 17.09 8.78
CA SER A 20 -28.44 17.12 10.07
C SER A 20 -26.93 17.26 9.86
N THR A 21 -26.34 18.33 10.39
CA THR A 21 -24.91 18.63 10.29
C THR A 21 -24.07 17.90 11.35
N ASN A 22 -24.70 17.06 12.19
CA ASN A 22 -23.98 16.25 13.17
C ASN A 22 -23.41 14.99 12.51
N VAL A 23 -22.26 15.15 11.87
CA VAL A 23 -21.46 14.03 11.38
C VAL A 23 -20.68 13.46 12.56
N SER A 24 -21.10 12.30 13.06
CA SER A 24 -20.32 11.56 14.07
C SER A 24 -19.01 11.06 13.47
N VAL A 25 -17.91 11.15 14.23
CA VAL A 25 -16.62 10.57 13.82
C VAL A 25 -16.79 9.07 13.61
N PRO A 26 -16.47 8.52 12.42
CA PRO A 26 -16.57 7.08 12.18
C PRO A 26 -15.54 6.32 13.00
N THR A 27 -15.85 5.09 13.38
CA THR A 27 -14.86 4.18 13.95
C THR A 27 -13.74 3.92 12.94
N ALA A 28 -12.49 4.01 13.39
CA ALA A 28 -11.34 3.73 12.53
C ALA A 28 -11.40 2.27 12.03
N PRO A 29 -11.05 2.02 10.76
CA PRO A 29 -10.93 0.65 10.27
C PRO A 29 -9.83 -0.09 11.03
N ALA A 30 -10.05 -1.38 11.29
CA ALA A 30 -9.03 -2.24 11.88
C ALA A 30 -7.99 -2.66 10.82
N LEU A 31 -6.83 -3.12 11.28
CA LEU A 31 -5.77 -3.69 10.45
C LEU A 31 -5.62 -5.19 10.74
N GLU A 32 -5.29 -5.96 9.70
CA GLU A 32 -4.92 -7.38 9.80
C GLU A 32 -3.45 -7.56 9.41
N TYR A 33 -2.72 -8.34 10.21
CA TYR A 33 -1.30 -8.60 9.98
C TYR A 33 -1.11 -9.51 8.78
N MET A 34 -0.25 -9.12 7.84
CA MET A 34 0.07 -9.92 6.66
C MET A 34 1.38 -10.69 6.83
N TYR A 35 2.49 -9.97 7.00
CA TYR A 35 3.83 -10.53 7.14
C TYR A 35 4.81 -9.48 7.68
N THR A 36 5.96 -9.95 8.15
CA THR A 36 7.15 -9.13 8.39
C THR A 36 8.19 -9.52 7.35
N ALA A 37 8.78 -8.53 6.70
CA ALA A 37 9.91 -8.71 5.80
C ALA A 37 11.21 -8.18 6.41
N PHE A 38 12.29 -8.87 6.13
CA PHE A 38 13.67 -8.43 6.33
C PHE A 38 14.29 -8.24 4.96
N ALA A 39 14.40 -7.00 4.50
CA ALA A 39 14.93 -6.65 3.17
C ALA A 39 16.40 -6.27 3.27
N ASP A 40 17.24 -6.95 2.47
CA ASP A 40 18.67 -6.68 2.41
C ASP A 40 18.97 -5.70 1.29
N CYS A 41 19.61 -4.59 1.65
CA CYS A 41 19.95 -3.49 0.75
C CYS A 41 21.46 -3.30 0.69
N LYS A 42 21.97 -2.94 -0.49
CA LYS A 42 23.35 -2.42 -0.62
C LYS A 42 23.41 -0.94 -0.25
N ALA A 43 24.64 -0.45 -0.05
CA ALA A 43 24.90 0.98 -0.04
C ALA A 43 24.30 1.65 -1.30
N GLY A 44 23.83 2.89 -1.14
CA GLY A 44 23.29 3.67 -2.25
C GLY A 44 24.32 3.84 -3.37
N ILE A 45 23.88 3.65 -4.62
CA ILE A 45 24.75 3.77 -5.80
C ILE A 45 25.13 5.23 -6.03
N PHE A 46 24.17 6.13 -5.86
CA PHE A 46 24.37 7.57 -5.98
C PHE A 46 23.36 8.31 -5.10
N THR A 47 23.70 9.55 -4.75
CA THR A 47 22.77 10.57 -4.29
C THR A 47 23.04 11.84 -5.08
N ALA A 48 22.03 12.36 -5.78
CA ALA A 48 22.20 13.54 -6.63
C ALA A 48 20.98 14.46 -6.58
N GLN A 49 21.22 15.77 -6.69
CA GLN A 49 20.15 16.75 -6.85
C GLN A 49 19.47 16.57 -8.21
N THR A 50 18.14 16.53 -8.19
CA THR A 50 17.28 16.48 -9.38
C THR A 50 16.21 17.58 -9.32
N ALA A 51 15.38 17.67 -10.36
CA ALA A 51 14.22 18.58 -10.35
C ALA A 51 13.18 18.28 -9.25
N LYS A 52 13.25 17.12 -8.58
CA LYS A 52 12.29 16.70 -7.55
C LYS A 52 12.89 16.68 -6.13
N GLY A 53 14.19 16.88 -5.97
CA GLY A 53 14.90 16.73 -4.70
C GLY A 53 16.16 15.88 -4.84
N LEU A 54 16.74 15.48 -3.72
CA LEU A 54 17.92 14.60 -3.69
C LEU A 54 17.46 13.16 -3.94
N ARG A 55 17.79 12.62 -5.11
CA ARG A 55 17.47 11.24 -5.50
C ARG A 55 18.58 10.31 -5.06
N THR A 56 18.23 9.23 -4.36
CA THR A 56 19.14 8.13 -4.03
C THR A 56 18.64 6.84 -4.67
N ALA A 57 19.53 6.07 -5.28
CA ALA A 57 19.20 4.74 -5.80
C ALA A 57 19.83 3.65 -4.91
N ILE A 58 19.00 2.78 -4.34
CA ILE A 58 19.40 1.78 -3.34
C ILE A 58 19.01 0.40 -3.86
N PRO A 59 19.97 -0.48 -4.18
CA PRO A 59 19.66 -1.84 -4.62
C PRO A 59 19.06 -2.67 -3.49
N ILE A 60 17.94 -3.35 -3.79
CA ILE A 60 17.36 -4.39 -2.93
C ILE A 60 17.85 -5.72 -3.48
N VAL A 61 18.64 -6.44 -2.68
CA VAL A 61 19.45 -7.57 -3.17
C VAL A 61 19.06 -8.92 -2.57
N GLY A 62 18.06 -8.94 -1.69
CA GLY A 62 17.56 -10.16 -1.09
C GLY A 62 16.78 -9.89 0.18
N GLY A 63 16.66 -10.95 0.98
CA GLY A 63 15.93 -10.93 2.22
C GLY A 63 14.90 -12.05 2.31
N ASN A 64 14.09 -12.00 3.37
CA ASN A 64 13.04 -12.98 3.63
C ASN A 64 11.77 -12.29 4.14
N PHE A 65 10.65 -13.00 4.07
CA PHE A 65 9.40 -12.56 4.68
C PHE A 65 8.64 -13.74 5.28
N THR A 66 7.93 -13.49 6.37
CA THR A 66 7.21 -14.52 7.12
C THR A 66 5.91 -13.96 7.69
N GLY A 67 4.84 -14.72 7.54
CA GLY A 67 3.49 -14.34 7.93
C GLY A 67 2.53 -15.53 7.86
N PRO A 68 1.30 -15.39 8.38
CA PRO A 68 0.36 -16.52 8.49
C PRO A 68 -0.03 -17.14 7.14
N ARG A 69 0.08 -16.38 6.06
CA ARG A 69 -0.35 -16.73 4.69
C ARG A 69 0.71 -16.47 3.62
N LEU A 70 1.84 -15.91 4.02
CA LEU A 70 2.87 -15.40 3.11
C LEU A 70 4.23 -15.69 3.73
N ASN A 71 4.95 -16.63 3.13
CA ASN A 71 6.30 -17.00 3.55
C ASN A 71 7.18 -17.18 2.32
N GLY A 72 8.42 -16.73 2.39
CA GLY A 72 9.37 -16.87 1.29
C GLY A 72 10.54 -15.89 1.34
N LYS A 73 11.04 -15.55 0.15
CA LYS A 73 12.24 -14.72 -0.03
C LYS A 73 11.98 -13.48 -0.87
N ILE A 74 12.76 -12.44 -0.62
CA ILE A 74 12.88 -11.29 -1.52
C ILE A 74 13.91 -11.66 -2.59
N LEU A 75 13.56 -11.48 -3.86
CA LEU A 75 14.49 -11.75 -4.96
C LEU A 75 15.54 -10.64 -5.05
N ASN A 76 16.73 -10.98 -5.57
CA ASN A 76 17.76 -10.01 -5.95
C ASN A 76 17.35 -9.28 -7.24
N LEU A 77 16.25 -8.52 -7.16
CA LEU A 77 15.63 -7.80 -8.26
C LEU A 77 14.85 -6.63 -7.69
N GLY A 78 15.29 -5.42 -8.02
CA GLY A 78 14.61 -4.19 -7.63
C GLY A 78 15.51 -3.17 -6.96
N ALA A 79 14.91 -2.05 -6.61
CA ALA A 79 15.58 -0.97 -5.89
C ALA A 79 14.55 -0.06 -5.20
N ASP A 80 15.07 0.75 -4.29
CA ASP A 80 14.42 1.98 -3.81
C ASP A 80 15.03 3.18 -4.54
N TRP A 81 14.18 3.95 -5.22
CA TRP A 81 14.53 5.25 -5.78
C TRP A 81 14.11 6.34 -4.79
N GLY A 82 14.72 6.35 -3.61
CA GLY A 82 14.39 7.27 -2.54
C GLY A 82 14.57 8.74 -2.93
N LEU A 83 13.72 9.60 -2.38
CA LEU A 83 13.73 11.04 -2.60
C LEU A 83 13.77 11.76 -1.26
N THR A 84 14.78 12.60 -1.05
CA THR A 84 14.83 13.52 0.08
C THR A 84 14.43 14.92 -0.37
N ASP A 85 13.44 15.48 0.32
CA ASP A 85 13.08 16.89 0.16
C ASP A 85 14.20 17.78 0.72
N PRO A 86 14.84 18.63 -0.10
CA PRO A 86 15.93 19.48 0.35
C PRO A 86 15.52 20.56 1.35
N GLN A 87 14.23 20.92 1.43
CA GLN A 87 13.76 21.94 2.37
C GLN A 87 13.56 21.39 3.78
N THR A 88 13.05 20.16 3.89
CA THR A 88 12.68 19.55 5.18
C THR A 88 13.64 18.45 5.62
N GLY A 89 14.44 17.90 4.70
CA GLY A 89 15.26 16.71 4.94
C GLY A 89 14.45 15.41 5.03
N ILE A 90 13.15 15.44 4.78
CA ILE A 90 12.29 14.25 4.85
C ILE A 90 12.59 13.33 3.67
N PHE A 91 12.95 12.08 3.99
CA PHE A 91 13.13 11.02 3.02
C PHE A 91 11.81 10.29 2.74
N SER A 92 11.57 10.00 1.46
CA SER A 92 10.48 9.16 0.97
C SER A 92 11.01 8.02 0.11
N ALA A 93 10.61 6.79 0.43
CA ALA A 93 10.88 5.63 -0.41
C ALA A 93 9.96 5.60 -1.65
N ASP A 94 10.48 5.08 -2.76
CA ASP A 94 9.73 4.67 -3.96
C ASP A 94 10.38 3.42 -4.53
N THR A 95 9.85 2.25 -4.16
CA THR A 95 10.48 0.97 -4.43
C THR A 95 9.69 0.16 -5.44
N ARG A 96 10.40 -0.65 -6.23
CA ARG A 96 9.85 -1.77 -7.00
C ARG A 96 10.76 -2.98 -6.80
N TYR A 97 10.20 -4.11 -6.37
CA TYR A 97 10.93 -5.36 -6.16
C TYR A 97 10.00 -6.57 -6.24
N ASN A 98 10.53 -7.77 -6.01
CA ASN A 98 9.77 -9.02 -6.11
C ASN A 98 9.93 -9.89 -4.85
N LEU A 99 8.79 -10.42 -4.40
CA LEU A 99 8.72 -11.55 -3.48
C LEU A 99 8.59 -12.85 -4.29
N GLN A 100 9.16 -13.92 -3.78
CA GLN A 100 8.89 -15.28 -4.21
C GLN A 100 8.50 -16.11 -2.99
N THR A 101 7.30 -16.67 -3.00
CA THR A 101 6.79 -17.53 -1.93
C THR A 101 7.49 -18.90 -1.95
N GLU A 102 7.40 -19.63 -0.85
CA GLU A 102 8.01 -20.97 -0.72
C GLU A 102 7.45 -22.00 -1.72
N ASP A 103 6.19 -21.84 -2.13
CA ASP A 103 5.51 -22.64 -3.15
C ASP A 103 5.74 -22.13 -4.60
N GLY A 104 6.51 -21.05 -4.76
CA GLY A 104 7.03 -20.61 -6.06
C GLY A 104 6.26 -19.49 -6.76
N ALA A 105 5.21 -18.93 -6.14
CA ALA A 105 4.50 -17.77 -6.68
C ALA A 105 5.40 -16.53 -6.68
N ASN A 106 5.43 -15.81 -7.80
CA ASN A 106 6.11 -14.51 -7.89
C ASN A 106 5.10 -13.39 -7.67
N ILE A 107 5.45 -12.44 -6.79
CA ILE A 107 4.62 -11.30 -6.45
C ILE A 107 5.47 -10.04 -6.67
N TYR A 108 5.08 -9.22 -7.64
CA TYR A 108 5.61 -7.87 -7.77
C TYR A 108 5.07 -7.01 -6.64
N ILE A 109 5.91 -6.13 -6.12
CA ILE A 109 5.53 -5.18 -5.10
C ILE A 109 6.10 -3.79 -5.41
N GLN A 110 5.24 -2.79 -5.26
CA GLN A 110 5.61 -1.38 -5.22
C GLN A 110 5.31 -0.83 -3.83
N THR A 111 6.28 -0.16 -3.21
CA THR A 111 6.05 0.53 -1.93
C THR A 111 6.46 1.98 -2.01
N SER A 112 5.67 2.89 -1.44
CA SER A 112 6.04 4.30 -1.33
C SER A 112 5.59 4.91 -0.02
N GLY A 113 6.36 5.87 0.50
CA GLY A 113 6.03 6.54 1.75
C GLY A 113 7.19 7.27 2.39
N SER A 114 6.88 8.18 3.31
CA SER A 114 7.86 9.06 3.95
C SER A 114 8.15 8.66 5.38
N ILE A 115 9.33 9.03 5.87
CA ILE A 115 9.63 8.99 7.30
C ILE A 115 8.64 9.86 8.08
N GLN A 116 8.16 9.34 9.21
CA GLN A 116 7.21 10.00 10.10
C GLN A 116 7.87 10.39 11.44
N PRO A 117 7.20 11.21 12.28
CA PRO A 117 7.76 11.63 13.58
C PRO A 117 8.12 10.49 14.54
N ASP A 118 7.51 9.31 14.38
CA ASP A 118 7.86 8.09 15.11
C ASP A 118 9.15 7.40 14.61
N LYS A 119 9.85 8.04 13.66
CA LYS A 119 11.09 7.61 13.01
C LYS A 119 10.96 6.34 12.18
N LYS A 120 9.74 5.98 11.78
CA LYS A 120 9.48 4.89 10.82
C LYS A 120 9.09 5.46 9.47
N LEU A 121 9.40 4.74 8.40
CA LEU A 121 8.74 4.99 7.12
C LEU A 121 7.37 4.34 7.15
N HIS A 122 6.33 5.13 6.93
CA HIS A 122 4.97 4.62 6.75
C HIS A 122 4.74 4.46 5.26
N LEU A 123 4.63 3.20 4.82
CA LEU A 123 4.57 2.80 3.43
C LEU A 123 3.14 2.46 3.03
N ARG A 124 2.81 2.75 1.79
CA ARG A 124 1.67 2.18 1.06
C ARG A 124 2.20 1.11 0.13
N LEU A 125 1.54 -0.04 0.06
CA LEU A 125 2.00 -1.19 -0.72
C LEU A 125 0.96 -1.55 -1.78
N VAL A 126 1.43 -1.87 -2.97
CA VAL A 126 0.65 -2.42 -4.07
C VAL A 126 1.30 -3.73 -4.49
N PHE A 127 0.49 -4.76 -4.69
CA PHE A 127 0.93 -6.08 -5.10
C PHE A 127 0.38 -6.42 -6.47
N GLU A 128 1.17 -7.16 -7.27
CA GLU A 128 0.69 -7.77 -8.49
C GLU A 128 1.18 -9.22 -8.59
N THR A 129 0.26 -10.14 -8.84
CA THR A 129 0.58 -11.55 -9.11
C THR A 129 -0.47 -12.20 -10.00
N GLY A 130 -0.02 -13.11 -10.86
CA GLY A 130 -0.88 -14.00 -11.64
C GLY A 130 -1.18 -15.33 -10.94
N ASP A 131 -0.55 -15.59 -9.80
CA ASP A 131 -0.76 -16.85 -9.09
C ASP A 131 -2.15 -16.91 -8.46
N LYS A 132 -2.87 -18.02 -8.69
CA LYS A 132 -4.28 -18.18 -8.27
C LYS A 132 -4.45 -18.20 -6.75
N GLU A 133 -3.48 -18.76 -6.02
CA GLU A 133 -3.54 -18.84 -4.56
C GLU A 133 -3.36 -17.45 -3.93
N TYR A 134 -2.55 -16.61 -4.57
CA TYR A 134 -2.18 -15.29 -4.09
C TYR A 134 -2.91 -14.13 -4.80
N TYR A 135 -3.80 -14.42 -5.75
CA TYR A 135 -4.46 -13.42 -6.60
C TYR A 135 -5.31 -12.40 -5.81
N TRP A 136 -5.68 -12.72 -4.57
CA TRP A 136 -6.34 -11.80 -3.63
C TRP A 136 -5.48 -10.58 -3.27
N LEU A 137 -4.15 -10.70 -3.34
CA LEU A 137 -3.22 -9.59 -3.07
C LEU A 137 -3.41 -8.41 -4.02
N ASN A 138 -3.87 -8.67 -5.24
CA ASN A 138 -4.14 -7.64 -6.24
C ASN A 138 -5.21 -6.62 -5.79
N PHE A 139 -6.00 -6.94 -4.75
CA PHE A 139 -7.18 -6.18 -4.35
C PHE A 139 -7.16 -5.66 -2.91
N VAL A 140 -6.09 -5.90 -2.14
CA VAL A 140 -6.00 -5.41 -0.76
C VAL A 140 -5.49 -3.97 -0.68
N THR A 141 -5.87 -3.27 0.38
CA THR A 141 -5.33 -1.96 0.74
C THR A 141 -4.30 -2.15 1.84
N ALA A 142 -3.02 -2.12 1.49
CA ALA A 142 -1.93 -2.43 2.41
C ALA A 142 -1.10 -1.22 2.82
N VAL A 143 -0.65 -1.26 4.07
CA VAL A 143 0.28 -0.31 4.71
C VAL A 143 1.43 -1.07 5.38
N GLY A 144 2.57 -0.41 5.52
CA GLY A 144 3.76 -1.02 6.11
C GLY A 144 4.55 -0.04 6.96
N PHE A 145 5.22 -0.56 7.97
CA PHE A 145 6.04 0.24 8.88
C PHE A 145 7.48 -0.25 8.80
N LEU A 146 8.34 0.57 8.21
CA LEU A 146 9.73 0.24 7.94
C LEU A 146 10.66 0.90 8.96
N GLN A 147 11.59 0.11 9.48
CA GLN A 147 12.68 0.57 10.33
C GLN A 147 14.00 -0.18 10.00
N PRO A 148 15.16 0.49 10.07
CA PRO A 148 16.45 -0.18 9.94
C PRO A 148 16.73 -1.05 11.17
N ILE A 149 17.35 -2.22 10.98
CA ILE A 149 17.72 -3.12 12.08
C ILE A 149 19.24 -3.30 12.19
N VAL A 150 19.93 -3.47 11.06
CA VAL A 150 21.38 -3.69 11.02
C VAL A 150 22.00 -2.86 9.91
N VAL A 151 23.14 -2.26 10.17
CA VAL A 151 24.03 -1.65 9.17
C VAL A 151 25.39 -2.32 9.29
N TYR A 152 25.93 -2.76 8.16
CA TYR A 152 27.21 -3.46 8.08
C TYR A 152 28.35 -2.50 7.73
N GLU A 153 29.59 -2.94 7.92
CA GLU A 153 30.79 -2.11 7.69
C GLU A 153 30.94 -1.67 6.22
N ASP A 154 30.46 -2.48 5.28
CA ASP A 154 30.48 -2.18 3.85
C ASP A 154 29.36 -1.21 3.41
N GLY A 155 28.57 -0.71 4.37
CA GLY A 155 27.45 0.19 4.14
C GLY A 155 26.19 -0.48 3.61
N SER A 156 26.18 -1.81 3.45
CA SER A 156 24.93 -2.56 3.28
C SER A 156 24.13 -2.56 4.59
N TYR A 157 22.83 -2.84 4.51
CA TYR A 157 21.95 -2.82 5.66
C TYR A 157 20.70 -3.69 5.46
N THR A 158 20.13 -4.14 6.58
CA THR A 158 18.88 -4.89 6.59
C THR A 158 17.77 -4.03 7.22
N LEU A 159 16.65 -3.94 6.51
CA LEU A 159 15.45 -3.24 6.93
C LEU A 159 14.39 -4.24 7.40
N ARG A 160 13.67 -3.93 8.48
CA ARG A 160 12.46 -4.63 8.87
C ARG A 160 11.24 -3.86 8.41
N ILE A 161 10.29 -4.54 7.80
CA ILE A 161 9.01 -3.99 7.34
C ILE A 161 7.88 -4.84 7.90
N ASP A 162 7.06 -4.29 8.80
CA ASP A 162 5.85 -4.96 9.28
C ASP A 162 4.66 -4.53 8.42
N VAL A 163 4.03 -5.46 7.70
CA VAL A 163 3.00 -5.20 6.69
C VAL A 163 1.62 -5.63 7.16
N TRP A 164 0.64 -4.77 6.91
CA TRP A 164 -0.75 -4.92 7.31
C TRP A 164 -1.67 -4.54 6.15
N ASN A 165 -2.85 -5.14 6.09
CA ASN A 165 -3.92 -4.66 5.23
C ASN A 165 -5.14 -4.24 6.06
N LEU A 166 -6.12 -3.58 5.44
CA LEU A 166 -7.37 -3.29 6.13
C LEU A 166 -8.08 -4.61 6.50
N ALA A 167 -8.62 -4.67 7.71
CA ALA A 167 -9.36 -5.84 8.16
C ALA A 167 -10.60 -6.08 7.31
N ASN A 168 -10.99 -7.36 7.18
CA ASN A 168 -12.14 -7.83 6.40
C ASN A 168 -12.01 -7.66 4.87
N GLU A 169 -10.79 -7.52 4.36
CA GLU A 169 -10.52 -7.59 2.92
C GLU A 169 -10.38 -9.03 2.41
N TYR A 170 -10.15 -9.17 1.10
CA TYR A 170 -10.03 -10.45 0.42
C TYR A 170 -8.97 -11.35 1.04
N LYS A 171 -9.31 -12.63 1.15
CA LYS A 171 -8.46 -13.71 1.68
C LYS A 171 -8.22 -14.82 0.67
N ASN A 172 -8.96 -14.78 -0.43
CA ASN A 172 -8.93 -15.64 -1.60
C ASN A 172 -9.70 -14.89 -2.71
N THR A 173 -9.66 -15.44 -3.92
CA THR A 173 -10.39 -14.89 -5.07
C THR A 173 -11.11 -16.02 -5.80
N THR A 174 -12.33 -15.74 -6.24
CA THR A 174 -13.10 -16.62 -7.11
C THR A 174 -13.07 -16.07 -8.53
N PHE A 175 -12.52 -16.83 -9.47
CA PHE A 175 -12.47 -16.43 -10.87
C PHE A 175 -13.83 -16.62 -11.53
N VAL A 176 -14.27 -15.62 -12.27
CA VAL A 176 -15.50 -15.70 -13.07
C VAL A 176 -15.31 -16.74 -14.18
N ASN A 177 -16.36 -17.51 -14.47
CA ASN A 177 -16.43 -18.50 -15.57
C ASN A 177 -15.35 -19.59 -15.57
N GLY A 178 -14.73 -19.89 -14.43
CA GLY A 178 -13.67 -20.91 -14.36
C GLY A 178 -12.41 -20.55 -15.16
N THR A 179 -12.20 -19.27 -15.46
CA THR A 179 -11.04 -18.81 -16.22
C THR A 179 -9.76 -19.16 -15.47
N THR A 180 -8.82 -19.78 -16.16
CA THR A 180 -7.52 -20.21 -15.61
C THR A 180 -6.41 -19.44 -16.32
N TYR A 181 -6.23 -18.17 -15.95
CA TYR A 181 -4.98 -17.48 -16.30
C TYR A 181 -3.78 -18.15 -15.61
#